data_AF-A0A0R3S739-F1
#
_entry.id   AF-A0A0R3S739-F1
#
_cell.length_a   1.000
_cell.length_b   1.000
_cell.length_c   1.000
_cell.angle_alpha   90.00
_cell.angle_beta   90.00
_cell.angle_gamma   90.00
#
_symmetry.space_group_name_H-M   'P 1'
#
loop_
_entity.id
_entity.type
_entity.pdbx_description
1 polymer ?
#
loop_
_entity_poly.entity_id
_entity_poly.type
_entity_poly.pdbx_seq_one_letter_code
_entity_poly.pdbx_strand_id
1 'polypeptide(L)'
;MANEDFYECCVQQQLPDSCLEKCSYATYTKNTLQAIYFQLDKCPLSALADISYCAAGGLDHTECCIRNNVATTFAGRKCLTFCDQRPGNVTKLDLTYLPCYERFENIKQCFMEYIGTKNKPSPIDVRLARTFET
;
A
#
# COMPACT_ATOMS: atom_id res chain seq x y z
N MET A 1 -6.29 0.52 13.97
CA MET A 1 -5.20 -0.34 13.46
C MET A 1 -4.96 -0.07 11.97
N ALA A 2 -5.38 -0.87 10.97
CA ALA A 2 -4.90 -0.67 9.58
C ALA A 2 -5.04 0.76 8.98
N ASN A 3 -6.20 1.41 9.14
CA ASN A 3 -6.39 2.80 8.68
C ASN A 3 -5.68 3.82 9.58
N GLU A 4 -5.51 3.50 10.86
CA GLU A 4 -4.85 4.36 11.84
C GLU A 4 -3.35 4.41 11.56
N ASP A 5 -2.70 3.26 11.37
CA ASP A 5 -1.28 3.16 11.02
C ASP A 5 -0.98 3.89 9.69
N PHE A 6 -1.86 3.74 8.70
CA PHE A 6 -1.76 4.45 7.43
C PHE A 6 -1.88 5.97 7.63
N TYR A 7 -2.91 6.42 8.34
CA TYR A 7 -3.13 7.85 8.62
C TYR A 7 -1.98 8.47 9.40
N GLU A 8 -1.52 7.81 10.47
CA GLU A 8 -0.39 8.26 11.29
C GLU A 8 0.90 8.39 10.48
N CYS A 9 1.17 7.43 9.59
CA CYS A 9 2.30 7.53 8.67
C CYS A 9 2.19 8.79 7.78
N CYS A 10 1.01 9.10 7.24
CA CYS A 10 0.83 10.32 6.43
C CYS A 10 1.08 11.60 7.23
N VAL A 11 0.67 11.63 8.51
CA VAL A 11 0.97 12.75 9.41
C VAL A 11 2.48 12.87 9.64
N GLN A 12 3.19 11.75 9.84
CA GLN A 12 4.64 11.73 10.00
C GLN A 12 5.39 12.18 8.74
N GLN A 13 4.86 11.88 7.55
CA GLN A 13 5.37 12.41 6.27
C GLN A 13 5.04 13.89 6.04
N GLN A 14 4.35 14.55 6.99
CA GLN A 14 3.99 15.97 6.93
C GLN A 14 3.14 16.33 5.70
N LEU A 15 2.26 15.41 5.29
CA LEU A 15 1.35 15.66 4.18
C LEU A 15 0.31 16.73 4.53
N PRO A 16 -0.08 17.60 3.59
CA PRO A 16 -1.10 18.62 3.84
C PRO A 16 -2.48 17.99 4.05
N ASP A 17 -3.40 18.72 4.70
CA ASP A 17 -4.75 18.23 5.02
C ASP A 17 -5.50 17.66 3.80
N SER A 18 -5.33 18.27 2.62
CA SER A 18 -5.93 17.79 1.36
C SER A 18 -5.48 16.38 0.97
N CYS A 19 -4.31 15.95 1.44
CA CYS A 19 -3.80 14.60 1.26
C CYS A 19 -4.17 13.68 2.43
N LEU A 20 -4.26 14.19 3.66
CA LEU A 20 -4.64 13.39 4.83
C LEU A 20 -6.04 12.77 4.68
N GLU A 21 -6.97 13.45 4.00
CA GLU A 21 -8.29 12.88 3.66
C GLU A 21 -8.20 11.64 2.73
N LYS A 22 -7.06 11.41 2.08
CA LYS A 22 -6.82 10.24 1.20
C LYS A 22 -6.11 9.09 1.91
N CYS A 23 -5.67 9.29 3.16
CA CYS A 23 -4.89 8.32 3.94
C CYS A 23 -5.77 7.34 4.71
N SER A 24 -6.68 6.67 3.99
CA SER A 24 -7.45 5.53 4.48
C SER A 24 -7.67 4.55 3.34
N TYR A 25 -7.82 3.24 3.61
CA TYR A 25 -8.09 2.27 2.54
C TYR A 25 -9.45 2.47 1.84
N ALA A 26 -10.36 3.25 2.45
CA ALA A 26 -11.63 3.63 1.84
C ALA A 26 -11.47 4.77 0.82
N THR A 27 -10.55 5.72 1.06
CA THR A 27 -10.30 6.87 0.19
C THR A 27 -9.11 6.65 -0.75
N TYR A 28 -8.23 5.70 -0.43
CA TYR A 28 -7.14 5.22 -1.28
C TYR A 28 -7.68 4.32 -2.40
N THR A 29 -8.25 4.96 -3.43
CA THR A 29 -8.88 4.31 -4.57
C THR A 29 -8.17 4.68 -5.88
N LYS A 30 -8.36 3.86 -6.91
CA LYS A 30 -7.91 4.18 -8.28
C LYS A 30 -8.30 5.61 -8.68
N ASN A 31 -9.56 5.98 -8.48
CA ASN A 31 -10.08 7.28 -8.93
C ASN A 31 -9.42 8.43 -8.18
N THR A 32 -9.21 8.28 -6.87
CA THR A 32 -8.51 9.27 -6.04
C THR A 32 -7.08 9.50 -6.55
N LEU A 33 -6.31 8.43 -6.76
CA LEU A 33 -4.92 8.56 -7.21
C LEU A 33 -4.82 9.08 -8.64
N GLN A 34 -5.76 8.70 -9.52
CA GLN A 34 -5.85 9.26 -10.86
C GLN A 34 -6.16 10.76 -10.82
N ALA A 35 -7.06 11.21 -9.94
CA ALA A 35 -7.35 12.63 -9.76
C ALA A 35 -6.11 13.41 -9.29
N ILE A 36 -5.33 12.86 -8.35
CA ILE A 36 -4.04 13.44 -7.94
C ILE A 36 -3.05 13.48 -9.10
N TYR A 37 -2.91 12.36 -9.84
CA TYR A 37 -1.98 12.25 -10.96
C TYR A 37 -2.25 13.27 -12.07
N PHE A 38 -3.53 13.45 -12.42
CA PHE A 38 -3.97 14.43 -13.42
C PHE A 38 -4.10 15.85 -12.85
N GLN A 39 -3.70 16.07 -11.59
CA GLN A 39 -3.76 17.37 -10.91
C GLN A 39 -5.19 17.95 -10.87
N LEU A 40 -6.19 17.07 -10.77
CA LEU A 40 -7.60 17.39 -10.60
C LEU A 40 -8.03 17.37 -9.12
N ASP A 41 -7.16 16.88 -8.23
CA ASP A 41 -7.35 16.89 -6.77
C ASP A 41 -6.51 18.00 -6.11
N LYS A 42 -6.91 18.43 -4.90
CA LYS A 42 -6.18 19.43 -4.11
C LYS A 42 -4.91 18.87 -3.48
N CYS A 43 -4.79 17.55 -3.37
CA CYS A 43 -3.56 16.88 -2.97
C CYS A 43 -2.57 16.88 -4.15
N PRO A 44 -1.37 17.48 -4.02
CA PRO A 44 -0.43 17.60 -5.12
C PRO A 44 0.19 16.26 -5.52
N LEU A 45 0.61 16.14 -6.79
CA LEU A 45 1.29 14.96 -7.32
C LEU A 45 2.50 14.52 -6.49
N SER A 46 3.23 15.47 -5.88
CA SER A 46 4.41 15.18 -5.07
C SER A 46 4.11 14.32 -3.83
N ALA A 47 2.88 14.35 -3.31
CA ALA A 47 2.47 13.55 -2.14
C ALA A 47 2.12 12.10 -2.49
N LEU A 48 1.94 11.77 -3.77
CA LEU A 48 1.43 10.46 -4.19
C LEU A 48 2.35 9.30 -3.78
N ALA A 49 3.67 9.52 -3.84
CA ALA A 49 4.67 8.55 -3.42
C ALA A 49 4.57 8.27 -1.91
N ASP A 50 4.45 9.31 -1.09
CA ASP A 50 4.36 9.18 0.37
C ASP A 50 3.04 8.53 0.81
N ILE A 51 1.92 8.86 0.15
CA ILE A 51 0.63 8.20 0.39
C ILE A 51 0.74 6.70 0.07
N SER A 52 1.37 6.34 -1.05
CA SER A 52 1.52 4.94 -1.47
C SER A 52 2.50 4.17 -0.56
N TYR A 53 3.59 4.83 -0.14
CA TYR A 53 4.53 4.33 0.88
C TYR A 53 3.80 4.00 2.18
N CYS A 54 3.01 4.94 2.69
CA CYS A 54 2.26 4.75 3.93
C CYS A 54 1.17 3.68 3.79
N ALA A 55 0.45 3.64 2.67
CA ALA A 55 -0.55 2.60 2.41
C ALA A 55 0.04 1.19 2.38
N ALA A 56 1.30 1.05 1.95
CA ALA A 56 2.01 -0.22 1.87
C ALA A 56 2.82 -0.56 3.14
N GLY A 57 2.88 0.36 4.11
CA GLY A 57 3.72 0.23 5.30
C GLY A 57 5.22 0.25 5.00
N GLY A 58 5.64 0.82 3.85
CA GLY A 58 7.05 0.92 3.45
C GLY A 58 7.72 -0.40 3.05
N LEU A 59 6.95 -1.37 2.53
CA LEU A 59 7.40 -2.74 2.29
C LEU A 59 7.27 -3.20 0.84
N ASP A 60 7.88 -4.35 0.55
CA ASP A 60 7.79 -5.04 -0.72
C ASP A 60 6.69 -6.11 -0.70
N HIS A 61 5.65 -5.89 -1.50
CA HIS A 61 4.51 -6.80 -1.67
C HIS A 61 4.53 -7.55 -3.00
N THR A 62 5.67 -7.56 -3.71
CA THR A 62 5.79 -8.12 -5.06
C THR A 62 5.31 -9.58 -5.15
N GLU A 63 5.63 -10.42 -4.17
CA GLU A 63 5.17 -11.82 -4.14
C GLU A 63 3.64 -11.92 -4.05
N CYS A 64 3.00 -11.11 -3.20
CA CYS A 64 1.55 -11.05 -3.12
C CYS A 64 0.95 -10.57 -4.45
N CYS A 65 1.51 -9.50 -5.04
CA CYS A 65 1.04 -8.94 -6.29
C CYS A 65 1.14 -9.92 -7.47
N ILE A 66 2.21 -10.71 -7.55
CA ILE A 66 2.36 -11.76 -8.56
C ILE A 66 1.23 -12.79 -8.42
N ARG A 67 0.97 -13.28 -7.20
CA ARG A 67 -0.11 -14.24 -6.92
C ARG A 67 -1.50 -13.65 -7.20
N ASN A 68 -1.66 -12.33 -7.05
CA ASN A 68 -2.90 -11.60 -7.27
C ASN A 68 -3.01 -10.95 -8.65
N ASN A 69 -2.31 -11.49 -9.65
CA ASN A 69 -2.47 -11.14 -11.08
C ASN A 69 -2.20 -9.66 -11.43
N VAL A 70 -1.39 -8.95 -10.65
CA VAL A 70 -1.05 -7.54 -10.94
C VAL A 70 -0.26 -7.40 -12.25
N ALA A 71 0.54 -8.41 -12.60
CA ALA A 71 1.35 -8.41 -13.81
C ALA A 71 0.59 -8.83 -15.09
N THR A 72 -0.73 -9.05 -15.03
CA THR A 72 -1.52 -9.55 -16.18
C THR A 72 -2.18 -8.45 -17.00
N THR A 73 -1.90 -7.17 -16.73
CA THR A 73 -2.39 -6.06 -17.55
C THR A 73 -1.59 -5.96 -18.85
N PHE A 74 -2.00 -5.09 -19.77
CA PHE A 74 -1.20 -4.77 -20.95
C PHE A 74 0.20 -4.21 -20.65
N ALA A 75 0.41 -3.62 -19.47
CA ALA A 75 1.72 -3.13 -19.04
C ALA A 75 2.61 -4.24 -18.42
N GLY A 76 2.07 -5.44 -18.23
CA GLY A 76 2.82 -6.63 -17.81
C GLY A 76 3.51 -6.46 -16.45
N ARG A 77 4.75 -6.97 -16.34
CA ARG A 77 5.54 -6.94 -15.10
C ARG A 77 5.91 -5.52 -14.63
N LYS A 78 5.77 -4.49 -15.48
CA LYS A 78 5.97 -3.09 -15.06
C LYS A 78 5.07 -2.72 -13.88
N CYS A 79 3.87 -3.30 -13.81
CA CYS A 79 2.92 -3.02 -12.73
C CYS A 79 3.39 -3.47 -11.34
N LEU A 80 4.38 -4.39 -11.27
CA LEU A 80 4.97 -4.80 -10.01
C LEU A 80 5.77 -3.66 -9.34
N THR A 81 6.13 -2.59 -10.07
CA THR A 81 6.75 -1.40 -9.45
C THR A 81 5.86 -0.74 -8.40
N PHE A 82 4.54 -0.90 -8.49
CA PHE A 82 3.59 -0.34 -7.52
C PHE A 82 3.43 -1.21 -6.27
N CYS A 83 4.05 -2.41 -6.26
CA CYS A 83 3.96 -3.36 -5.15
C CYS A 83 5.15 -3.24 -4.21
N ASP A 84 6.30 -2.78 -4.70
CA ASP A 84 7.44 -2.43 -3.87
C ASP A 84 7.38 -0.96 -3.52
N GLN A 85 7.06 -0.67 -2.26
CA GLN A 85 6.96 0.68 -1.74
C GLN A 85 8.02 0.94 -0.67
N ARG A 86 9.16 0.24 -0.74
CA ARG A 86 10.34 0.59 0.07
C ARG A 86 10.94 1.92 -0.39
N PRO A 87 11.55 2.70 0.52
CA PRO A 87 12.19 3.94 0.15
C PRO A 87 13.40 3.67 -0.76
N GLY A 88 13.73 4.62 -1.64
CA GLY A 88 14.92 4.56 -2.51
C GLY A 88 14.68 3.98 -3.92
N ASN A 89 13.55 3.33 -4.16
CA ASN A 89 13.16 2.85 -5.50
C ASN A 89 12.33 3.91 -6.24
N VAL A 90 13.02 4.91 -6.82
CA VAL A 90 12.37 5.97 -7.60
C VAL A 90 12.17 5.52 -9.05
N THR A 91 10.95 5.11 -9.38
CA THR A 91 10.55 4.80 -10.77
C THR A 91 9.97 6.04 -11.43
N LYS A 92 10.54 6.46 -12.56
CA LYS A 92 9.93 7.50 -13.41
C LYS A 92 8.72 6.89 -14.13
N LEU A 93 7.52 7.22 -13.65
CA LEU A 93 6.27 6.76 -14.24
C LEU A 93 5.93 7.60 -15.47
N ASP A 94 5.56 6.93 -16.55
CA ASP A 94 5.02 7.52 -17.77
C ASP A 94 3.63 6.94 -18.08
N LEU A 95 3.03 7.34 -19.21
CA LEU A 95 1.69 6.87 -19.59
C LEU A 95 1.63 5.36 -19.86
N THR A 96 2.76 4.67 -20.04
CA THR A 96 2.78 3.20 -20.24
C THR A 96 2.41 2.42 -18.97
N TYR A 97 2.33 3.09 -17.82
CA TYR A 97 1.89 2.52 -16.54
C TYR A 97 0.39 2.65 -16.31
N LEU A 98 -0.35 3.41 -17.12
CA LEU A 98 -1.80 3.59 -16.95
C LEU A 98 -2.59 2.26 -16.89
N PRO A 99 -2.29 1.22 -17.70
CA PRO A 99 -2.97 -0.07 -17.58
C PRO A 99 -2.81 -0.74 -16.21
N CYS A 100 -1.77 -0.41 -15.44
CA CYS A 100 -1.56 -1.00 -14.11
C CYS A 100 -2.68 -0.63 -13.12
N TYR A 101 -3.34 0.51 -13.31
CA TYR A 101 -4.48 0.91 -12.47
C TYR A 101 -5.69 -0.02 -12.62
N GLU A 102 -5.77 -0.86 -13.66
CA GLU A 102 -6.79 -1.92 -13.77
C GLU A 102 -6.70 -2.94 -12.63
N ARG A 103 -5.51 -3.14 -12.08
CA ARG A 103 -5.22 -4.06 -10.97
C ARG A 103 -5.01 -3.33 -9.64
N PHE A 104 -5.41 -2.06 -9.54
CA PHE A 104 -5.22 -1.27 -8.33
C PHE A 104 -5.81 -1.93 -7.08
N GLU A 105 -7.03 -2.47 -7.17
CA GLU A 105 -7.66 -3.16 -6.03
C GLU A 105 -6.89 -4.41 -5.61
N ASN A 106 -6.29 -5.14 -6.55
CA ASN A 106 -5.41 -6.28 -6.24
C ASN A 106 -4.13 -5.85 -5.50
N ILE A 107 -3.55 -4.70 -5.88
CA ILE A 107 -2.38 -4.11 -5.18
C ILE A 107 -2.80 -3.71 -3.77
N LYS A 108 -3.90 -2.96 -3.62
CA LYS A 108 -4.42 -2.51 -2.33
C LYS A 108 -4.73 -3.68 -1.39
N GLN A 109 -5.31 -4.76 -1.92
CA GLN A 109 -5.58 -5.96 -1.15
C GLN A 109 -4.30 -6.57 -0.56
N CYS A 110 -3.19 -6.59 -1.31
CA CYS A 110 -1.92 -7.08 -0.80
C CYS A 110 -1.39 -6.25 0.38
N PHE A 111 -1.54 -4.93 0.32
CA PHE A 111 -1.15 -4.06 1.43
C PHE A 111 -1.97 -4.36 2.70
N MET A 112 -3.29 -4.58 2.54
CA MET A 112 -4.18 -4.92 3.65
C MET A 112 -3.94 -6.34 4.21
N GLU A 113 -3.63 -7.33 3.36
CA GLU A 113 -3.35 -8.71 3.78
C GLU A 113 -2.18 -8.76 4.77
N TYR A 114 -1.10 -8.02 4.47
CA TYR A 114 0.06 -7.93 5.34
C TYR A 114 -0.30 -7.42 6.74
N ILE A 115 -1.10 -6.34 6.83
CA ILE A 115 -1.55 -5.81 8.11
C ILE A 115 -2.41 -6.84 8.86
N GLY A 116 -3.25 -7.58 8.16
CA GLY A 116 -4.02 -8.69 8.73
C GLY A 116 -3.13 -9.79 9.31
N THR A 117 -2.00 -10.12 8.67
CA THR A 117 -1.05 -11.11 9.18
C THR A 117 -0.25 -10.62 10.39
N LYS A 118 0.14 -9.34 10.42
CA LYS A 118 0.83 -8.73 11.57
C LYS A 118 -0.01 -8.73 12.84
N ASN A 119 -1.31 -8.56 12.69
CA ASN A 119 -2.25 -8.48 13.81
C ASN A 119 -2.75 -9.85 14.29
N LYS A 120 -2.28 -10.97 13.72
CA LYS A 120 -2.59 -12.29 14.27
C LYS A 120 -1.84 -12.49 15.58
N PRO A 121 -2.52 -12.88 16.67
CA PRO A 121 -1.83 -13.32 17.87
C PRO A 121 -0.86 -14.44 17.48
N SER A 122 0.38 -14.35 17.95
CA SER A 122 1.30 -15.47 17.83
C SER A 122 0.64 -16.70 18.46
N PRO A 123 0.72 -17.89 17.82
CA PRO A 123 0.24 -19.11 18.45
C PRO A 123 0.96 -19.26 19.78
N ILE A 124 0.21 -19.19 20.89
CA ILE A 124 0.76 -19.53 22.20
C ILE A 124 1.13 -21.02 22.11
N ASP A 125 2.42 -21.34 22.21
CA ASP A 125 2.85 -22.73 22.31
C ASP A 125 2.44 -23.28 23.68
N VAL A 126 1.27 -23.92 23.73
CA VAL A 126 0.70 -24.55 24.93
C VAL A 126 1.64 -25.64 25.50
N ARG A 127 2.63 -26.13 24.72
CA ARG A 127 3.64 -27.07 25.23
C ARG A 127 4.68 -26.39 26.12
N LEU A 128 4.97 -25.10 25.93
CA LEU A 128 5.87 -24.35 26.81
C LEU A 128 5.20 -23.92 28.13
N ALA A 129 3.87 -23.73 28.13
CA ALA A 129 3.14 -23.32 29.33
C ALA A 129 3.03 -24.42 30.42
N ARG A 130 3.28 -25.68 30.06
CA ARG A 130 3.15 -26.84 30.98
C ARG A 130 4.41 -27.14 31.81
N THR A 131 5.48 -26.36 31.68
CA THR A 131 6.74 -26.60 32.42
C THR A 131 6.89 -25.74 33.69
N PHE A 132 5.87 -24.94 34.05
CA PHE A 132 5.86 -24.11 35.28
C PHE A 132 4.83 -24.57 36.33
N GLU A 133 4.25 -25.76 36.17
CA GLU A 133 3.41 -26.40 37.19
C GLU A 133 4.06 -27.74 37.61
N THR A 134 5.20 -27.69 38.30
CA THR A 134 5.58 -28.59 39.41
C THR A 134 6.93 -28.19 40.00
#